data_AF-A0A7K8XMV4-F1
#
_entry.id   AF-A0A7K8XMV4-F1
#
_cell.length_a   1.000
_cell.length_b   1.000
_cell.length_c   1.000
_cell.angle_alpha   90.00
_cell.angle_beta   90.00
_cell.angle_gamma   90.00
#
_symmetry.space_group_name_H-M   'P 1'
#
loop_
_entity.id
_entity.type
_entity.pdbx_description
1 polymer ?
#
loop_
_entity_poly.entity_id
_entity_poly.type
_entity_poly.pdbx_seq_one_letter_code
_entity_poly.pdbx_strand_id
1 'polypeptide(L)'
;GIPGLPGIPGMPGKDGRDGLKGAKGEPADRGEKGDPGQPGHPGKAGPRGPPGQTGLPGFMGLPGPQGDPGDYKATVKSAFSAARSLTSYARQEQPVRFDRVLANEKGHYDSRYGRFTCHVPGIYYFTYHVT
;
A
#
# COMPACT_ATOMS: atom_id res chain seq x y z
N GLY A 1 -81.88 60.07 -63.39
CA GLY A 1 -82.10 60.96 -62.25
C GLY A 1 -83.29 61.86 -62.53
N ILE A 2 -84.07 62.17 -61.51
CA ILE A 2 -84.94 63.35 -61.47
C ILE A 2 -84.60 64.03 -60.14
N PRO A 3 -84.06 65.26 -60.10
CA PRO A 3 -83.69 65.91 -58.85
C PRO A 3 -84.94 66.34 -58.08
N GLY A 4 -85.03 65.95 -56.80
CA GLY A 4 -86.09 66.40 -55.89
C GLY A 4 -85.78 67.76 -55.27
N LEU A 5 -86.86 68.53 -55.06
CA LEU A 5 -86.96 69.92 -54.60
C LEU A 5 -85.94 70.37 -53.53
N PRO A 6 -85.53 71.67 -53.53
CA PRO A 6 -84.69 72.25 -52.49
C PRO A 6 -85.32 72.08 -51.10
N GLY A 7 -84.50 71.64 -50.15
CA GLY A 7 -84.92 71.35 -48.79
C GLY A 7 -85.37 72.60 -48.03
N ILE A 8 -86.30 72.39 -47.10
CA ILE A 8 -86.80 73.40 -46.18
C ILE A 8 -85.65 73.88 -45.27
N PRO A 9 -85.48 75.20 -45.02
CA PRO A 9 -84.52 75.67 -44.02
C PRO A 9 -84.84 75.08 -42.65
N GLY A 10 -83.82 74.59 -41.96
CA GLY A 10 -83.98 73.97 -40.65
C GLY A 10 -84.45 74.98 -39.59
N MET A 11 -85.22 74.50 -38.62
CA MET A 11 -85.61 75.30 -37.45
C MET A 11 -84.37 75.75 -36.66
N PRO A 12 -84.40 76.91 -35.97
CA PRO A 12 -83.37 77.30 -35.03
C PRO A 12 -83.11 76.21 -34.00
N GLY A 13 -81.84 76.00 -33.65
CA GLY A 13 -81.47 75.06 -32.61
C GLY A 13 -82.11 75.44 -31.27
N LYS A 14 -82.64 74.44 -30.56
CA LYS A 14 -83.06 74.60 -29.16
C LYS A 14 -81.88 75.00 -28.28
N ASP A 15 -82.16 75.80 -27.26
CA ASP A 15 -81.18 76.25 -26.26
C ASP A 15 -80.33 75.09 -25.72
N GLY A 16 -79.05 75.37 -25.47
CA GLY A 16 -78.15 74.41 -24.86
C GLY A 16 -78.68 73.99 -23.49
N ARG A 17 -78.65 72.69 -23.19
CA ARG A 17 -78.98 72.21 -21.84
C ARG A 17 -77.92 72.69 -20.85
N ASP A 18 -78.34 72.96 -19.62
CA ASP A 18 -77.46 73.29 -18.50
C ASP A 18 -76.24 72.37 -18.44
N GLY A 19 -75.09 72.94 -18.08
CA GLY A 19 -73.85 72.17 -17.91
C GLY A 19 -74.04 71.03 -16.91
N LEU A 20 -73.47 69.86 -17.22
CA LEU A 20 -73.51 68.68 -16.37
C LEU A 20 -73.07 69.03 -14.94
N LYS A 21 -73.81 68.56 -13.93
CA LYS A 21 -73.38 68.64 -12.53
C LYS A 21 -72.01 67.96 -12.42
N GLY A 22 -71.02 68.66 -11.86
CA GLY A 22 -69.66 68.15 -11.69
C GLY A 22 -69.66 66.78 -11.01
N ALA A 23 -68.82 65.86 -11.50
CA ALA A 23 -68.74 64.51 -10.97
C ALA A 23 -68.44 64.52 -9.46
N LYS A 24 -69.09 63.62 -8.71
CA LYS A 24 -68.74 63.38 -7.30
C LYS A 24 -67.28 62.92 -7.25
N GLY A 25 -66.46 63.53 -6.38
CA GLY A 25 -65.06 63.13 -6.22
C GLY A 25 -64.93 61.63 -5.96
N GLU A 26 -63.98 61.00 -6.64
CA GLU A 26 -63.73 59.56 -6.54
C GLU A 26 -63.38 59.19 -5.08
N PRO A 27 -63.82 58.01 -4.59
CA PRO A 27 -63.35 57.51 -3.30
C PRO A 27 -61.82 57.43 -3.32
N ALA A 28 -61.15 57.86 -2.25
CA ALA A 28 -59.70 57.74 -2.17
C ALA A 28 -59.29 56.26 -2.30
N ASP A 29 -58.36 55.98 -3.21
CA ASP A 29 -57.84 54.64 -3.43
C ASP A 29 -57.28 54.08 -2.11
N ARG A 30 -57.73 52.87 -1.76
CA ARG A 30 -57.15 52.12 -0.64
C ARG A 30 -55.71 51.82 -1.02
N GLY A 31 -54.75 52.42 -0.31
CA GLY A 31 -53.33 52.29 -0.62
C GLY A 31 -52.92 50.85 -0.93
N GLU A 32 -52.18 50.65 -2.01
CA GLU A 32 -51.74 49.34 -2.46
C GLU A 32 -50.98 48.63 -1.33
N LYS A 33 -51.32 47.36 -1.09
CA LYS A 33 -50.52 46.53 -0.18
C LYS A 33 -49.13 46.41 -0.81
N GLY A 34 -48.11 46.90 -0.12
CA GLY A 34 -46.74 46.86 -0.62
C GLY A 34 -46.33 45.46 -1.08
N ASP A 35 -45.56 45.41 -2.16
CA ASP A 35 -45.16 44.15 -2.78
C ASP A 35 -44.45 43.23 -1.78
N PRO A 36 -44.65 41.90 -1.89
CA PRO A 36 -43.88 40.95 -1.10
C PRO A 36 -42.38 41.17 -1.30
N GLY A 37 -41.62 41.18 -0.20
CA GLY A 37 -40.17 41.29 -0.26
C GLY A 37 -39.55 40.21 -1.13
N GLN A 38 -38.45 40.54 -1.81
CA GLN A 38 -37.78 39.60 -2.71
C GLN A 38 -37.33 38.34 -1.94
N PRO A 39 -37.39 37.15 -2.58
CA PRO A 39 -36.87 35.93 -1.99
C PRO A 39 -35.40 36.08 -1.58
N GLY A 40 -35.04 35.54 -0.42
CA GLY A 40 -33.66 35.54 0.05
C GLY A 40 -32.72 34.82 -0.91
N HIS A 41 -31.46 35.26 -0.98
CA HIS A 41 -30.47 34.62 -1.84
C HIS A 41 -30.22 33.15 -1.44
N PRO A 42 -29.92 32.27 -2.42
CA PRO A 42 -29.54 30.89 -2.13
C PRO A 42 -28.37 30.80 -1.15
N GLY A 43 -28.42 29.81 -0.26
CA GLY A 43 -27.34 29.55 0.70
C GLY A 43 -26.02 29.20 -0.01
N LYS A 44 -24.90 29.49 0.65
CA LYS A 44 -23.56 29.14 0.13
C LYS A 44 -23.41 27.61 0.05
N ALA A 45 -22.68 27.13 -0.96
CA ALA A 45 -22.34 25.72 -1.09
C ALA A 45 -21.56 25.23 0.14
N GLY A 46 -21.86 24.01 0.58
CA GLY A 46 -21.18 23.39 1.73
C GLY A 46 -19.70 23.10 1.47
N PRO A 47 -18.89 22.92 2.52
CA PRO A 47 -17.47 22.59 2.38
C PRO A 47 -17.27 21.19 1.75
N ARG A 48 -16.14 21.01 1.06
CA ARG A 48 -15.72 19.70 0.54
C ARG A 48 -15.52 18.71 1.70
N GLY A 49 -15.98 17.47 1.50
CA GLY A 49 -15.78 16.39 2.48
C GLY A 49 -14.31 16.03 2.70
N PRO A 50 -13.99 15.36 3.82
CA PRO A 50 -12.62 14.96 4.15
C PRO A 50 -12.07 13.90 3.18
N PRO A 51 -10.74 13.76 3.06
CA PRO A 51 -10.11 12.68 2.32
C PRO A 51 -10.50 11.29 2.86
N GLY A 52 -10.50 10.29 1.98
CA GLY A 52 -10.71 8.89 2.37
C GLY A 52 -9.59 8.34 3.25
N GLN A 53 -9.86 7.24 3.96
CA GLN A 53 -8.87 6.59 4.81
C GLN A 53 -7.81 5.85 3.98
N THR A 54 -6.59 5.74 4.53
CA THR A 54 -5.50 4.95 3.95
C THR A 54 -5.85 3.46 3.95
N GLY A 55 -5.48 2.75 2.88
CA GLY A 55 -5.69 1.30 2.78
C GLY A 55 -4.91 0.50 3.85
N LEU A 56 -5.40 -0.71 4.15
CA LEU A 56 -4.75 -1.61 5.10
C LEU A 56 -3.41 -2.14 4.56
N PRO A 57 -2.44 -2.45 5.45
CA PRO A 57 -1.22 -3.16 5.06
C PRO A 57 -1.52 -4.52 4.42
N GLY A 58 -0.64 -4.95 3.49
CA GLY A 58 -0.71 -6.28 2.89
C GLY A 58 -0.45 -7.40 3.91
N PHE A 59 -0.87 -8.62 3.56
CA PHE A 59 -0.63 -9.80 4.40
C PHE A 59 0.85 -10.19 4.45
N MET A 60 1.25 -10.83 5.56
CA MET A 60 2.57 -11.44 5.71
C MET A 60 2.74 -12.60 4.71
N GLY A 61 3.95 -12.75 4.16
CA GLY A 61 4.29 -13.88 3.29
C GLY A 61 4.25 -15.22 4.03
N LEU A 62 4.12 -16.31 3.27
CA LEU A 62 4.13 -17.66 3.82
C LEU A 62 5.53 -18.03 4.37
N PRO A 63 5.61 -18.91 5.39
CA PRO A 63 6.88 -19.51 5.81
C PRO A 63 7.58 -20.23 4.64
N GLY A 64 8.91 -20.22 4.66
CA GLY A 64 9.72 -20.99 3.71
C GLY A 64 9.53 -22.50 3.86
N PRO A 65 9.89 -23.29 2.84
CA PRO A 65 9.84 -24.75 2.92
C PRO A 65 10.79 -25.31 3.98
N GLN A 66 10.46 -26.48 4.53
CA GLN A 66 11.34 -27.23 5.41
C GLN A 66 12.62 -27.64 4.65
N GLY A 67 13.78 -27.54 5.31
CA GLY A 67 15.05 -28.02 4.74
C GLY A 67 15.12 -29.54 4.61
N ASP A 68 16.00 -30.02 3.74
CA ASP A 68 16.19 -31.45 3.51
C ASP A 68 16.70 -32.18 4.77
N PRO A 69 16.28 -33.44 5.01
CA PRO A 69 16.85 -34.27 6.06
C PRO A 69 18.35 -34.46 5.89
N GLY A 70 19.12 -34.38 6.98
CA GLY A 70 20.55 -34.69 6.95
C GLY A 70 20.81 -36.17 6.68
N ASP A 71 21.69 -36.50 5.74
CA ASP A 71 22.10 -37.88 5.44
C ASP A 71 23.17 -38.36 6.44
N TYR A 72 22.72 -38.86 7.58
CA TYR A 72 23.61 -39.49 8.58
C TYR A 72 23.95 -40.94 8.25
N LYS A 73 23.35 -41.55 7.21
CA LYS A 73 23.53 -42.98 6.89
C LYS A 73 24.76 -43.24 6.03
N ALA A 74 25.23 -42.25 5.27
CA ALA A 74 26.53 -42.29 4.61
C ALA A 74 27.64 -41.71 5.50
N THR A 75 27.88 -42.28 6.70
CA THR A 75 28.98 -41.80 7.54
C THR A 75 30.31 -42.17 6.89
N VAL A 76 30.97 -41.21 6.24
CA VAL A 76 32.37 -41.38 5.81
C VAL A 76 33.23 -41.52 7.07
N LYS A 77 33.60 -42.76 7.41
CA LYS A 77 34.41 -43.06 8.60
C LYS A 77 35.86 -42.66 8.34
N SER A 78 36.45 -41.91 9.27
CA SER A 78 37.86 -41.52 9.25
C SER A 78 38.50 -41.88 10.59
N ALA A 79 39.41 -42.86 10.57
CA ALA A 79 40.15 -43.28 11.76
C ALA A 79 41.55 -43.78 11.38
N PHE A 80 42.49 -43.63 12.31
CA PHE A 80 43.80 -44.26 12.22
C PHE A 80 44.29 -44.70 13.60
N SER A 81 45.22 -45.64 13.62
CA SER A 81 46.00 -46.03 14.77
C SER A 81 47.42 -46.32 14.30
N ALA A 82 48.42 -45.73 14.94
CA ALA A 82 49.80 -45.88 14.55
C ALA A 82 50.70 -45.88 15.79
N ALA A 83 51.82 -46.57 15.70
CA ALA A 83 52.84 -46.67 16.73
C ALA A 83 54.17 -46.15 16.18
N ARG A 84 55.02 -45.70 17.09
CA ARG A 84 56.39 -45.30 16.77
C ARG A 84 57.32 -46.48 17.05
N SER A 85 58.07 -46.92 16.05
CA SER A 85 59.12 -47.94 16.18
C SER A 85 60.53 -47.37 16.04
N LEU A 86 60.65 -46.09 15.69
CA LEU A 86 61.93 -45.39 15.56
C LEU A 86 62.59 -45.16 16.93
N THR A 87 63.83 -45.63 17.06
CA THR A 87 64.69 -45.41 18.24
C THR A 87 65.31 -44.01 18.28
N SER A 88 65.32 -43.28 17.16
CA SER A 88 65.76 -41.88 17.11
C SER A 88 64.83 -40.98 17.90
N TYR A 89 65.35 -39.97 18.60
CA TYR A 89 64.54 -38.94 19.24
C TYR A 89 63.73 -38.13 18.23
N ALA A 90 62.54 -37.67 18.62
CA ALA A 90 61.79 -36.69 17.84
C ALA A 90 62.62 -35.41 17.76
N ARG A 91 62.75 -34.83 16.55
CA ARG A 91 63.42 -33.54 16.40
C ARG A 91 62.57 -32.45 17.05
N GLN A 92 63.23 -31.54 17.74
CA GLN A 92 62.58 -30.35 18.29
C GLN A 92 61.88 -29.61 17.14
N GLU A 93 60.64 -29.19 17.39
CA GLU A 93 59.76 -28.49 16.42
C GLU A 93 59.30 -29.32 15.20
N GLN A 94 59.45 -30.65 15.21
CA GLN A 94 58.85 -31.53 14.20
C GLN A 94 57.75 -32.41 14.79
N PRO A 95 56.69 -32.73 14.01
CA PRO A 95 55.67 -33.68 14.44
C PRO A 95 56.28 -35.05 14.77
N VAL A 96 55.75 -35.69 15.81
CA VAL A 96 56.13 -37.06 16.14
C VAL A 96 55.64 -37.98 15.02
N ARG A 97 56.60 -38.61 14.35
CA ARG A 97 56.32 -39.60 13.31
C ARG A 97 56.00 -40.95 13.94
N PHE A 98 54.81 -41.46 13.70
CA PHE A 98 54.42 -42.84 14.00
C PHE A 98 54.53 -43.64 12.69
N ASP A 99 55.68 -44.28 12.52
CA ASP A 99 56.07 -44.98 11.29
C ASP A 99 55.33 -46.30 11.10
N ARG A 100 54.91 -46.94 12.19
CA ARG A 100 54.20 -48.23 12.15
C ARG A 100 52.69 -48.01 12.18
N VAL A 101 52.06 -48.06 11.02
CA VAL A 101 50.61 -47.95 10.90
C VAL A 101 49.93 -49.25 11.31
N LEU A 102 49.02 -49.20 12.28
CA LEU A 102 48.20 -50.34 12.75
C LEU A 102 46.84 -50.37 12.03
N ALA A 103 46.23 -49.21 11.83
CA ALA A 103 45.00 -49.03 11.07
C ALA A 103 45.02 -47.66 10.38
N ASN A 104 44.70 -47.59 9.09
CA ASN A 104 44.60 -46.34 8.33
C ASN A 104 43.87 -46.55 7.00
N GLU A 105 42.68 -47.15 7.06
CA GLU A 105 41.95 -47.62 5.85
C GLU A 105 41.74 -46.53 4.80
N LYS A 106 41.56 -45.28 5.23
CA LYS A 106 41.33 -44.12 4.35
C LYS A 106 42.59 -43.34 4.00
N GLY A 107 43.75 -43.68 4.56
CA GLY A 107 44.99 -42.95 4.29
C GLY A 107 45.01 -41.52 4.83
N HIS A 108 44.11 -41.16 5.75
CA HIS A 108 44.02 -39.79 6.28
C HIS A 108 45.17 -39.45 7.22
N TYR A 109 45.92 -40.44 7.70
CA TYR A 109 47.19 -40.25 8.40
C TYR A 109 48.39 -40.49 7.47
N ASP A 110 49.28 -39.50 7.35
CA ASP A 110 50.56 -39.63 6.64
C ASP A 110 51.70 -39.92 7.62
N SER A 111 52.21 -41.15 7.60
CA SER A 111 53.30 -41.62 8.48
C SER A 111 54.68 -41.02 8.12
N ARG A 112 54.84 -40.46 6.92
CA ARG A 112 56.08 -39.77 6.52
C ARG A 112 56.25 -38.45 7.25
N TYR A 113 55.15 -37.78 7.54
CA TYR A 113 55.14 -36.47 8.19
C TYR A 113 54.57 -36.48 9.61
N GLY A 114 53.98 -37.60 10.03
CA GLY A 114 53.34 -37.71 11.34
C GLY A 114 52.04 -36.90 11.44
N ARG A 115 51.33 -36.70 10.32
CA ARG A 115 50.22 -35.75 10.23
C ARG A 115 48.92 -36.43 9.85
N PHE A 116 47.87 -36.17 10.63
CA PHE A 116 46.49 -36.45 10.23
C PHE A 116 45.92 -35.27 9.43
N THR A 117 45.27 -35.55 8.30
CA THR A 117 44.60 -34.55 7.47
C THR A 117 43.09 -34.80 7.49
N CYS A 118 42.34 -33.80 7.93
CA CYS A 118 40.89 -33.86 8.01
C CYS A 118 40.28 -33.78 6.59
N HIS A 119 39.65 -34.86 6.13
CA HIS A 119 38.93 -34.92 4.85
C HIS A 119 37.42 -34.93 5.03
N VAL A 120 36.93 -35.24 6.24
CA VAL A 120 35.52 -35.29 6.59
C VAL A 120 35.27 -34.32 7.75
N PRO A 121 34.44 -33.28 7.61
CA PRO A 121 34.16 -32.38 8.73
C PRO A 121 33.40 -33.13 9.84
N GLY A 122 33.77 -32.88 11.09
CA GLY A 122 33.13 -33.54 12.23
C GLY A 122 33.96 -33.48 13.50
N ILE A 123 33.49 -34.20 14.52
CA ILE A 123 34.17 -34.32 15.81
C ILE A 123 35.10 -35.52 15.76
N TYR A 124 36.35 -35.32 16.18
CA TYR A 124 37.38 -36.34 16.21
C TYR A 124 37.89 -36.59 17.63
N TYR A 125 38.21 -37.84 17.94
CA TYR A 125 38.84 -38.24 19.19
C TYR A 125 40.28 -38.68 18.92
N PHE A 126 41.24 -38.08 19.63
CA PHE A 126 42.65 -38.43 19.57
C PHE A 126 43.12 -38.86 20.95
N THR A 127 43.78 -40.02 20.99
CA THR A 127 44.42 -40.55 22.20
C THR A 127 45.82 -41.04 21.83
N TYR A 128 46.75 -40.96 22.77
CA TYR A 128 48.11 -41.47 22.62
C TYR A 128 48.61 -42.03 23.95
N HIS A 129 49.48 -43.02 23.87
CA HIS A 129 50.13 -43.64 25.01
C HIS A 129 51.63 -43.63 24.76
N VAL A 130 52.41 -43.26 25.78
CA VAL A 130 53.88 -43.27 25.75
C VAL A 130 54.35 -44.15 26.88
N THR A 131 55.24 -45.10 26.57
CA THR A 131 55.92 -45.97 27.53
C THR A 131 57.32 -45.44 27.82
#